data_AF-X1IT09-F1
#
_entry.id   AF-X1IT09-F1
#
_cell.length_a   1.000
_cell.length_b   1.000
_cell.length_c   1.000
_cell.angle_alpha   90.00
_cell.angle_beta   90.00
_cell.angle_gamma   90.00
#
_symmetry.space_group_name_H-M   'P 1'
#
loop_
_entity.id
_entity.type
_entity.pdbx_description
1 polymer ?
#
loop_
_entity_poly.entity_id
_entity_poly.type
_entity_poly.pdbx_seq_one_letter_code
_entity_poly.pdbx_strand_id
1 'polypeptide(L)'
;LADNLLMVERLEGHTPRGRRRGRDNSRLTVSGTMDMADFFKPVFDLQLTGEHVYFTRPLGEIEAVGSPAFTITGRDTVYFRGDFVPDPDQAFLRMEFTGPESYVLKKADEGTILIYEIRVPLFSGATVDNSDVNAEVEGEITITKMGSEDFRYAGTIDVLSGNFVYNGYDFVFDEGTVTLEPSTFNPRFHIRATTQIEPEVDVTMVLTGTLEDPQLFFEDLPSVSYTESDLFQLFALGKELEEVDPALAAGLSLKDLILRRIEKET
;
A
#
# COMPACT_ATOMS: atom_id res chain seq x y z
N LEU A 1 11.81 -2.39 -49.58
CA LEU A 1 11.29 -2.78 -48.26
C LEU A 1 10.55 -1.55 -47.78
N ALA A 2 9.24 -1.65 -47.56
CA ALA A 2 8.51 -0.54 -46.95
C ALA A 2 8.92 -0.48 -45.49
N ASP A 3 9.35 0.68 -45.02
CA ASP A 3 9.60 0.92 -43.60
C ASP A 3 8.23 0.84 -42.90
N ASN A 4 7.92 -0.31 -42.29
CA ASN A 4 6.70 -0.52 -41.51
C ASN A 4 6.85 0.14 -40.12
N LEU A 5 7.32 1.38 -40.12
CA LEU A 5 7.51 2.20 -38.93
C LEU A 5 6.26 3.06 -38.73
N LEU A 6 5.55 2.83 -37.63
CA LEU A 6 4.51 3.74 -37.17
C LEU A 6 5.15 4.82 -36.29
N MET A 7 5.11 6.06 -36.77
CA MET A 7 5.45 7.24 -35.97
C MET A 7 4.20 7.74 -35.26
N VAL A 8 4.23 7.76 -33.93
CA VAL A 8 3.20 8.41 -33.10
C VAL A 8 3.74 9.80 -32.75
N GLU A 9 3.40 10.80 -33.55
CA GLU A 9 3.76 12.19 -33.24
C GLU A 9 3.10 12.63 -31.93
N ARG A 10 1.79 12.36 -31.81
CA ARG A 10 1.01 12.65 -30.61
C ARG A 10 -0.34 11.94 -30.64
N LEU A 11 -0.60 11.10 -29.64
CA LEU A 11 -1.94 10.59 -29.31
C LEU A 11 -2.39 11.24 -28.01
N GLU A 12 -3.55 11.89 -28.01
CA GLU A 12 -4.10 12.58 -26.83
C GLU A 12 -5.33 11.84 -26.29
N GLY A 13 -5.40 11.69 -24.97
CA GLY A 13 -6.53 11.09 -24.25
C GLY A 13 -6.95 11.93 -23.05
N HIS A 14 -8.19 11.73 -22.61
CA HIS A 14 -8.78 12.34 -21.42
C HIS A 14 -9.34 11.22 -20.53
N THR A 15 -9.10 11.31 -19.22
CA THR A 15 -9.49 10.32 -18.21
C THR A 15 -10.22 10.99 -17.04
N PRO A 16 -11.47 11.47 -17.22
CA PRO A 16 -12.21 12.18 -16.17
C PRO A 16 -12.68 11.26 -15.04
N ARG A 17 -12.59 11.74 -13.79
CA ARG A 17 -13.20 11.11 -12.61
C ARG A 17 -14.71 11.40 -12.55
N GLY A 18 -15.51 10.53 -13.16
CA GLY A 18 -16.98 10.55 -13.08
C GLY A 18 -17.67 11.75 -13.77
N ARG A 19 -19.01 11.81 -13.70
CA ARG A 19 -19.85 12.88 -14.30
C ARG A 19 -19.95 14.14 -13.43
N ARG A 20 -18.89 14.57 -12.74
CA ARG A 20 -18.92 15.86 -12.04
C ARG A 20 -18.78 16.99 -13.05
N ARG A 21 -19.63 18.02 -12.93
CA ARG A 21 -19.66 19.26 -13.76
C ARG A 21 -18.43 20.17 -13.48
N GLY A 22 -17.23 19.62 -13.46
CA GLY A 22 -15.97 20.35 -13.49
C GLY A 22 -15.40 20.33 -14.91
N ARG A 23 -14.52 21.28 -15.23
CA ARG A 23 -13.78 21.26 -16.50
C ARG A 23 -12.76 20.12 -16.42
N ASP A 24 -12.94 19.08 -17.22
CA ASP A 24 -11.96 18.00 -17.36
C ASP A 24 -10.65 18.60 -17.90
N ASN A 25 -9.64 18.59 -17.05
CA ASN A 25 -8.28 19.04 -17.35
C ASN A 25 -7.31 17.85 -17.42
N SER A 26 -7.81 16.61 -17.36
CA SER A 26 -6.97 15.44 -17.54
C SER A 26 -6.40 15.43 -18.95
N ARG A 27 -5.13 15.08 -19.07
CA ARG A 27 -4.48 14.94 -20.36
C ARG A 27 -3.51 13.79 -20.28
N LEU A 28 -3.61 12.89 -21.24
CA LEU A 28 -2.65 11.83 -21.47
C LEU A 28 -2.10 12.01 -22.88
N THR A 29 -0.78 11.96 -23.02
CA THR A 29 -0.09 12.05 -24.30
C THR A 29 0.78 10.82 -24.49
N VAL A 30 0.69 10.19 -25.66
CA VAL A 30 1.62 9.14 -26.09
C VAL A 30 2.32 9.59 -27.36
N SER A 31 3.64 9.41 -27.41
CA SER A 31 4.47 9.71 -28.58
C SER A 31 5.58 8.67 -28.73
N GLY A 32 6.25 8.66 -29.87
CA GLY A 32 7.38 7.77 -30.14
C GLY A 32 7.17 6.93 -31.39
N THR A 33 7.78 5.75 -31.42
CA THR A 33 7.74 4.86 -32.59
C THR A 33 7.34 3.44 -32.23
N MET A 34 6.79 2.77 -33.24
CA MET A 34 6.50 1.36 -33.20
C MET A 34 6.95 0.72 -34.52
N ASP A 35 7.94 -0.17 -34.47
CA ASP A 35 8.31 -0.99 -35.62
C ASP A 35 7.30 -2.13 -35.76
N MET A 36 6.51 -2.10 -36.83
CA MET A 36 5.45 -3.05 -37.15
C MET A 36 5.87 -4.03 -38.27
N ALA A 37 7.16 -4.26 -38.48
CA ALA A 37 7.64 -5.31 -39.40
C ALA A 37 7.02 -6.68 -39.08
N ASP A 38 6.77 -6.96 -37.80
CA ASP A 38 5.92 -8.04 -37.32
C ASP A 38 4.72 -7.43 -36.57
N PHE A 39 3.58 -7.29 -37.26
CA PHE A 39 2.41 -6.53 -36.79
C PHE A 39 1.91 -6.96 -35.40
N PHE A 40 2.03 -8.24 -35.05
CA PHE A 40 1.57 -8.78 -33.75
C PHE A 40 2.68 -8.85 -32.69
N LYS A 41 3.92 -8.49 -33.04
CA LYS A 41 5.07 -8.40 -32.13
C LYS A 41 5.89 -7.16 -32.44
N PRO A 42 5.29 -5.97 -32.32
CA PRO A 42 6.00 -4.75 -32.67
C PRO A 42 7.15 -4.47 -31.69
N VAL A 43 8.14 -3.71 -32.16
CA VAL A 43 9.15 -3.12 -31.28
C VAL A 43 8.64 -1.76 -30.82
N PHE A 44 8.45 -1.59 -29.52
CA PHE A 44 8.02 -0.36 -28.90
C PHE A 44 9.21 0.54 -28.58
N ASP A 45 9.05 1.84 -28.83
CA ASP A 45 9.84 2.93 -28.27
C ASP A 45 8.90 4.12 -28.07
N LEU A 46 8.13 4.07 -26.98
CA LEU A 46 7.06 5.03 -26.70
C LEU A 46 7.34 5.79 -25.40
N GLN A 47 6.97 7.06 -25.41
CA GLN A 47 6.88 7.91 -24.22
C GLN A 47 5.40 8.19 -23.94
N LEU A 48 5.03 8.08 -22.67
CA LEU A 48 3.71 8.40 -22.15
C LEU A 48 3.88 9.46 -21.07
N THR A 49 3.20 10.59 -21.23
CA THR A 49 3.13 11.63 -20.20
C THR A 49 1.68 12.02 -19.93
N GLY A 50 1.37 12.47 -18.72
CA GLY A 50 0.04 12.96 -18.43
C GLY A 50 -0.01 13.97 -17.29
N GLU A 51 -1.15 14.65 -17.22
CA GLU A 51 -1.52 15.63 -16.20
C GLU A 51 -2.92 15.27 -15.70
N HIS A 52 -3.13 15.24 -14.39
CA HIS A 52 -4.42 14.93 -13.75
C HIS A 52 -5.09 13.63 -14.25
N VAL A 53 -4.28 12.60 -14.52
CA VAL A 53 -4.74 11.29 -14.99
C VAL A 53 -5.33 10.51 -13.83
N TYR A 54 -6.57 10.05 -13.99
CA TYR A 54 -7.26 9.24 -12.99
C TYR A 54 -6.96 7.75 -13.19
N PHE A 55 -6.53 7.10 -12.11
CA PHE A 55 -6.30 5.67 -12.01
C PHE A 55 -7.15 5.08 -10.88
N THR A 56 -7.72 3.89 -11.12
CA THR A 56 -8.37 3.12 -10.07
C THR A 56 -8.29 1.63 -10.35
N ARG A 57 -8.16 0.81 -9.29
CA ARG A 57 -8.44 -0.62 -9.40
C ARG A 57 -9.96 -0.85 -9.49
N PRO A 58 -10.43 -1.94 -10.14
CA PRO A 58 -11.86 -2.19 -10.31
C PRO A 58 -12.70 -2.15 -9.03
N LEU A 59 -12.11 -2.52 -7.89
CA LEU A 59 -12.76 -2.53 -6.59
C LEU A 59 -12.58 -1.23 -5.78
N GLY A 60 -11.91 -0.21 -6.33
CA GLY A 60 -11.69 1.07 -5.65
C GLY A 60 -10.66 1.04 -4.51
N GLU A 61 -10.04 -0.12 -4.28
CA GLU A 61 -8.97 -0.36 -3.30
C GLU A 61 -7.78 0.58 -3.45
N ILE A 62 -7.46 0.94 -4.69
CA ILE A 62 -6.46 1.95 -5.01
C ILE A 62 -7.13 2.95 -5.92
N GLU A 63 -7.03 4.22 -5.58
CA GLU A 63 -7.55 5.32 -6.37
C GLU A 63 -6.53 6.45 -6.34
N ALA A 64 -6.15 6.96 -7.50
CA ALA A 64 -5.20 8.05 -7.60
C ALA A 64 -5.56 9.02 -8.74
N VAL A 65 -5.33 10.31 -8.54
CA VAL A 65 -5.17 11.27 -9.64
C VAL A 65 -3.73 11.73 -9.63
N GLY A 66 -3.07 11.79 -10.79
CA GLY A 66 -1.68 12.21 -10.85
C GLY A 66 -1.12 12.36 -12.24
N SER A 67 0.19 12.57 -12.29
CA SER A 67 0.96 12.84 -13.51
C SER A 67 1.88 11.66 -13.81
N PRO A 68 1.49 10.75 -14.74
CA PRO A 68 2.36 9.67 -15.18
C PRO A 68 3.43 10.18 -16.14
N ALA A 69 4.64 9.63 -16.04
CA ALA A 69 5.72 9.80 -17.00
C ALA A 69 6.42 8.46 -17.20
N PHE A 70 6.09 7.76 -18.28
CA PHE A 70 6.56 6.40 -18.55
C PHE A 70 7.26 6.28 -19.91
N THR A 71 8.25 5.39 -19.95
CA THR A 71 8.89 4.90 -21.17
C THR A 71 8.51 3.44 -21.36
N ILE A 72 8.06 3.10 -22.57
CA ILE A 72 7.64 1.76 -22.97
C ILE A 72 8.52 1.29 -24.11
N THR A 73 9.39 0.32 -23.85
CA THR A 73 10.42 -0.10 -24.81
C THR A 73 10.53 -1.62 -24.94
N GLY A 74 10.86 -2.12 -26.13
CA GLY A 74 11.18 -3.52 -26.37
C GLY A 74 10.15 -4.27 -27.21
N ARG A 75 10.25 -5.60 -27.26
CA ARG A 75 9.45 -6.46 -28.16
C ARG A 75 9.04 -7.77 -27.48
N ASP A 76 10.00 -8.67 -27.34
CA ASP A 76 9.80 -9.96 -26.67
C ASP A 76 9.79 -9.77 -25.15
N THR A 77 10.60 -8.83 -24.68
CA THR A 77 10.51 -8.24 -23.35
C THR A 77 10.17 -6.76 -23.50
N VAL A 78 9.07 -6.33 -22.90
CA VAL A 78 8.63 -4.94 -22.89
C VAL A 78 8.84 -4.37 -21.51
N TYR A 79 9.62 -3.30 -21.43
CA TYR A 79 9.89 -2.54 -20.21
C TYR A 79 8.90 -1.39 -20.10
N PHE A 80 8.24 -1.27 -18.96
CA PHE A 80 7.39 -0.16 -18.58
C PHE A 80 8.05 0.53 -17.37
N ARG A 81 8.72 1.65 -17.60
CA ARG A 81 9.52 2.33 -16.59
C ARG A 81 9.15 3.79 -16.43
N GLY A 82 9.19 4.29 -15.20
CA GLY A 82 9.09 5.72 -14.93
C GLY A 82 8.32 6.02 -13.66
N ASP A 83 7.74 7.20 -13.60
CA ASP A 83 7.17 7.75 -12.38
C ASP A 83 5.67 7.97 -12.52
N PHE A 84 4.94 7.75 -11.43
CA PHE A 84 3.59 8.27 -11.25
C PHE A 84 3.61 9.19 -10.03
N VAL A 85 3.45 10.49 -10.27
CA VAL A 85 3.41 11.49 -9.19
C VAL A 85 1.96 11.81 -8.89
N PRO A 86 1.41 11.43 -7.72
CA PRO A 86 0.05 11.79 -7.37
C PRO A 86 -0.11 13.29 -7.18
N ASP A 87 -1.28 13.80 -7.56
CA ASP A 87 -1.72 15.14 -7.19
C ASP A 87 -1.94 15.19 -5.67
N PRO A 88 -1.73 16.34 -5.01
CA PRO A 88 -1.93 16.48 -3.56
C PRO A 88 -3.31 16.01 -3.12
N ASP A 89 -3.34 15.21 -2.05
CA ASP A 89 -4.56 14.65 -1.45
C ASP A 89 -5.44 13.84 -2.42
N GLN A 90 -4.87 13.35 -3.52
CA GLN A 90 -5.61 12.57 -4.52
C GLN A 90 -5.16 11.11 -4.63
N ALA A 91 -4.28 10.62 -3.75
CA ALA A 91 -3.91 9.21 -3.64
C ALA A 91 -4.58 8.54 -2.43
N PHE A 92 -5.32 7.46 -2.68
CA PHE A 92 -6.05 6.72 -1.67
C PHE A 92 -5.77 5.22 -1.76
N LEU A 93 -5.46 4.63 -0.60
CA LEU A 93 -5.37 3.19 -0.40
C LEU A 93 -6.48 2.76 0.57
N ARG A 94 -7.42 1.95 0.10
CA ARG A 94 -8.59 1.46 0.83
C ARG A 94 -8.67 -0.05 0.90
N MET A 95 -7.52 -0.69 0.90
CA MET A 95 -7.44 -2.14 1.03
C MET A 95 -7.76 -2.53 2.47
N GLU A 96 -8.71 -3.43 2.64
CA GLU A 96 -8.93 -4.09 3.93
C GLU A 96 -7.78 -5.04 4.21
N PHE A 97 -7.38 -5.14 5.47
CA PHE A 97 -6.35 -6.09 5.91
C PHE A 97 -6.95 -7.49 6.09
N THR A 98 -7.45 -8.09 5.00
CA THR A 98 -7.88 -9.49 5.04
C THR A 98 -6.67 -10.42 4.92
N GLY A 99 -6.74 -11.58 5.59
CA GLY A 99 -5.75 -12.65 5.43
C GLY A 99 -5.55 -13.01 3.96
N PRO A 100 -4.42 -13.64 3.58
CA PRO A 100 -3.98 -13.74 2.21
C PRO A 100 -5.05 -14.37 1.31
N GLU A 101 -5.74 -13.54 0.53
CA GLU A 101 -6.55 -14.04 -0.56
C GLU A 101 -5.59 -14.64 -1.59
N SER A 102 -5.62 -15.95 -1.73
CA SER A 102 -4.85 -16.64 -2.76
C SER A 102 -5.45 -16.31 -4.12
N TYR A 103 -5.00 -15.22 -4.73
CA TYR A 103 -5.26 -14.98 -6.14
C TYR A 103 -4.42 -15.98 -6.93
N VAL A 104 -5.06 -17.04 -7.43
CA VAL A 104 -4.44 -17.94 -8.40
C VAL A 104 -4.28 -17.16 -9.70
N LEU A 105 -3.13 -16.52 -9.87
CA LEU A 105 -2.74 -15.97 -11.15
C LEU A 105 -2.63 -17.14 -12.12
N LYS A 106 -3.46 -17.12 -13.17
CA LYS A 106 -3.24 -18.01 -14.32
C LYS A 106 -1.83 -17.75 -14.82
N LYS A 107 -1.02 -18.82 -14.86
CA LYS A 107 0.31 -18.83 -15.45
C LYS A 107 0.24 -18.09 -16.79
N ALA A 108 1.02 -17.03 -16.94
CA ALA A 108 1.04 -16.26 -18.18
C ALA A 108 1.41 -17.19 -19.33
N ASP A 109 0.62 -17.11 -20.41
CA ASP A 109 0.84 -17.83 -21.66
C ASP A 109 2.26 -17.55 -22.21
N GLU A 110 2.82 -18.52 -22.95
CA GLU A 110 4.07 -18.35 -23.71
C GLU A 110 3.96 -17.15 -24.67
N GLY A 111 4.55 -16.00 -24.31
CA GLY A 111 4.39 -14.73 -25.02
C GLY A 111 5.33 -13.62 -24.52
N THR A 112 4.96 -12.36 -24.77
CA THR A 112 5.75 -11.17 -24.38
C THR A 112 5.91 -11.06 -22.86
N ILE A 113 7.15 -10.89 -22.40
CA ILE A 113 7.49 -10.67 -20.99
C ILE A 113 7.35 -9.18 -20.67
N LEU A 114 6.51 -8.84 -19.69
CA LEU A 114 6.37 -7.46 -19.21
C LEU A 114 7.25 -7.25 -17.98
N ILE A 115 8.04 -6.18 -17.99
CA ILE A 115 8.84 -5.75 -16.85
C ILE A 115 8.38 -4.37 -16.43
N TYR A 116 7.91 -4.25 -15.19
CA TYR A 116 7.47 -2.99 -14.61
C TYR A 116 8.50 -2.48 -13.61
N GLU A 117 8.77 -1.18 -13.65
CA GLU A 117 9.61 -0.45 -12.70
C GLU A 117 9.02 0.95 -12.53
N ILE A 118 8.13 1.10 -11.56
CA ILE A 118 7.30 2.29 -11.36
C ILE A 118 7.67 2.91 -10.03
N ARG A 119 8.10 4.17 -10.04
CA ARG A 119 8.31 4.96 -8.82
C ARG A 119 7.06 5.80 -8.53
N VAL A 120 6.67 5.85 -7.28
CA VAL A 120 5.52 6.62 -6.79
C VAL A 120 6.00 7.45 -5.59
N PRO A 121 6.44 8.69 -5.81
CA PRO A 121 6.70 9.62 -4.72
C PRO A 121 5.37 10.10 -4.13
N LEU A 122 5.23 10.02 -2.81
CA LEU A 122 4.03 10.39 -2.04
C LEU A 122 4.25 11.70 -1.25
N PHE A 123 5.19 12.57 -1.67
CA PHE A 123 5.56 13.80 -0.97
C PHE A 123 4.43 14.84 -0.83
N SER A 124 3.33 14.66 -1.57
CA SER A 124 2.15 15.51 -1.54
C SER A 124 1.01 14.93 -0.68
N GLY A 125 1.32 13.89 0.10
CA GLY A 125 0.37 13.16 0.95
C GLY A 125 -0.38 12.07 0.18
N ALA A 126 -0.57 10.94 0.83
CA ALA A 126 -1.51 9.89 0.44
C ALA A 126 -2.33 9.48 1.65
N THR A 127 -3.56 9.03 1.42
CA THR A 127 -4.44 8.58 2.49
C THR A 127 -4.57 7.06 2.47
N VAL A 128 -4.30 6.43 3.60
CA VAL A 128 -4.69 5.05 3.91
C VAL A 128 -6.01 5.13 4.67
N ASP A 129 -7.07 4.56 4.13
CA ASP A 129 -8.44 4.69 4.67
C ASP A 129 -9.19 3.37 4.48
N ASN A 130 -9.19 2.55 5.53
CA ASN A 130 -9.94 1.30 5.58
C ASN A 130 -10.68 1.17 6.92
N SER A 131 -11.26 0.00 7.20
CA SER A 131 -12.08 -0.19 8.39
C SER A 131 -11.33 -0.03 9.72
N ASP A 132 -10.02 -0.27 9.74
CA ASP A 132 -9.20 -0.26 10.95
C ASP A 132 -8.21 0.91 11.01
N VAL A 133 -7.85 1.53 9.88
CA VAL A 133 -6.80 2.55 9.79
C VAL A 133 -7.30 3.73 8.98
N ASN A 134 -7.13 4.92 9.54
CA ASN A 134 -7.23 6.19 8.82
C ASN A 134 -5.94 6.97 9.03
N ALA A 135 -5.10 7.08 8.01
CA ALA A 135 -3.79 7.71 8.11
C ALA A 135 -3.44 8.54 6.88
N GLU A 136 -2.80 9.68 7.13
CA GLU A 136 -2.07 10.43 6.11
C GLU A 136 -0.61 9.98 6.13
N VAL A 137 -0.06 9.68 4.95
CA VAL A 137 1.29 9.16 4.80
C VAL A 137 2.06 9.90 3.71
N GLU A 138 3.38 9.94 3.85
CA GLU A 138 4.31 10.42 2.83
C GLU A 138 5.44 9.41 2.57
N GLY A 139 6.30 9.70 1.60
CA GLY A 139 7.48 8.88 1.31
C GLY A 139 7.62 8.53 -0.16
N GLU A 140 8.23 7.39 -0.47
CA GLU A 140 8.42 6.91 -1.84
C GLU A 140 8.27 5.40 -1.90
N ILE A 141 7.54 4.91 -2.91
CA ILE A 141 7.40 3.48 -3.19
C ILE A 141 7.89 3.21 -4.61
N THR A 142 8.74 2.20 -4.76
CA THR A 142 9.08 1.62 -6.06
C THR A 142 8.38 0.27 -6.19
N ILE A 143 7.62 0.10 -7.27
CA ILE A 143 6.88 -1.11 -7.61
C ILE A 143 7.59 -1.78 -8.78
N THR A 144 7.96 -3.04 -8.60
CA THR A 144 8.58 -3.85 -9.66
C THR A 144 7.84 -5.16 -9.89
N LYS A 145 7.79 -5.62 -11.14
CA LYS A 145 7.27 -6.94 -11.50
C LYS A 145 8.00 -7.46 -12.73
N MET A 146 8.42 -8.72 -12.70
CA MET A 146 9.12 -9.36 -13.81
C MET A 146 8.29 -10.52 -14.36
N GLY A 147 7.70 -10.32 -15.54
CA GLY A 147 6.87 -11.33 -16.20
C GLY A 147 5.71 -11.81 -15.32
N SER A 148 5.77 -13.09 -14.93
CA SER A 148 4.72 -13.74 -14.13
C SER A 148 4.97 -13.73 -12.63
N GLU A 149 6.12 -13.22 -12.16
CA GLU A 149 6.44 -13.10 -10.73
C GLU A 149 5.50 -12.14 -10.00
N ASP A 150 5.39 -12.26 -8.69
CA ASP A 150 4.61 -11.31 -7.88
C ASP A 150 5.21 -9.90 -7.92
N PHE A 151 4.38 -8.90 -7.60
CA PHE A 151 4.86 -7.54 -7.42
C PHE A 151 5.80 -7.48 -6.20
N ARG A 152 6.91 -6.76 -6.36
CA ARG A 152 7.81 -6.41 -5.28
C ARG A 152 7.77 -4.91 -5.04
N TYR A 153 7.91 -4.52 -3.78
CA TYR A 153 7.78 -3.15 -3.33
C TYR A 153 9.05 -2.75 -2.59
N ALA A 154 9.52 -1.52 -2.77
CA ALA A 154 10.66 -1.00 -2.05
C ALA A 154 10.48 0.47 -1.71
N GLY A 155 11.09 0.91 -0.61
CA GLY A 155 11.06 2.32 -0.20
C GLY A 155 10.61 2.48 1.24
N THR A 156 10.28 3.72 1.60
CA THR A 156 9.92 4.10 2.96
C THR A 156 8.66 4.95 2.92
N ILE A 157 7.74 4.65 3.84
CA ILE A 157 6.49 5.37 4.04
C ILE A 157 6.48 5.86 5.48
N ASP A 158 6.27 7.15 5.68
CA ASP A 158 6.16 7.77 6.99
C ASP A 158 4.71 8.20 7.25
N VAL A 159 4.23 7.97 8.46
CA VAL A 159 2.89 8.35 8.91
C VAL A 159 2.95 9.77 9.43
N LEU A 160 2.18 10.66 8.82
CA LEU A 160 2.10 12.07 9.18
C LEU A 160 1.06 12.32 10.27
N SER A 161 -0.10 11.69 10.13
CA SER A 161 -1.22 11.86 11.06
C SER A 161 -2.24 10.74 10.90
N GLY A 162 -3.17 10.67 11.86
CA GLY A 162 -4.30 9.76 11.83
C GLY A 162 -4.33 8.82 13.00
N ASN A 163 -5.05 7.73 12.85
CA ASN A 163 -5.29 6.77 13.90
C ASN A 163 -5.59 5.37 13.36
N PHE A 164 -5.57 4.40 14.26
CA PHE A 164 -6.09 3.07 13.98
C PHE A 164 -6.91 2.54 15.15
N VAL A 165 -7.84 1.65 14.85
CA VAL A 165 -8.69 0.99 15.82
C VAL A 165 -8.12 -0.38 16.13
N TYR A 166 -7.84 -0.63 17.41
CA TYR A 166 -7.43 -1.94 17.89
C TYR A 166 -8.28 -2.37 19.08
N ASN A 167 -9.07 -3.43 18.88
CA ASN A 167 -9.97 -3.98 19.89
C ASN A 167 -10.88 -2.94 20.57
N GLY A 168 -11.38 -1.99 19.76
CA GLY A 168 -12.32 -0.96 20.20
C GLY A 168 -11.67 0.30 20.76
N TYR A 169 -10.34 0.32 20.90
CA TYR A 169 -9.58 1.50 21.28
C TYR A 169 -9.05 2.22 20.05
N ASP A 170 -9.11 3.55 20.10
CA ASP A 170 -8.60 4.44 19.07
C ASP A 170 -7.16 4.86 19.45
N PHE A 171 -6.18 4.38 18.69
CA PHE A 171 -4.77 4.70 18.86
C PHE A 171 -4.37 5.77 17.85
N VAL A 172 -4.02 6.95 18.35
CA VAL A 172 -3.56 8.07 17.53
C VAL A 172 -2.06 7.91 17.29
N PHE A 173 -1.62 8.02 16.04
CA PHE A 173 -0.19 7.91 15.70
C PHE A 173 0.61 9.07 16.31
N ASP A 174 1.70 8.73 17.01
CA ASP A 174 2.73 9.69 17.44
C ASP A 174 3.85 9.76 16.40
N GLU A 175 4.26 8.58 15.91
CA GLU A 175 5.20 8.39 14.81
C GLU A 175 4.95 7.04 14.13
N GLY A 176 5.29 6.94 12.85
CA GLY A 176 5.18 5.68 12.14
C GLY A 176 6.06 5.65 10.90
N THR A 177 6.84 4.60 10.75
CA THR A 177 7.62 4.34 9.54
C THR A 177 7.41 2.89 9.10
N VAL A 178 7.13 2.71 7.82
CA VAL A 178 7.06 1.41 7.15
C VAL A 178 8.17 1.34 6.10
N THR A 179 9.07 0.38 6.24
CA THR A 179 10.13 0.12 5.27
C THR A 179 9.79 -1.11 4.44
N LEU A 180 9.86 -0.95 3.12
CA LEU A 180 9.63 -1.99 2.13
C LEU A 180 10.96 -2.40 1.51
N GLU A 181 11.24 -3.70 1.48
CA GLU A 181 12.42 -4.25 0.82
C GLU A 181 12.04 -4.94 -0.49
N PRO A 182 12.86 -4.84 -1.56
CA PRO A 182 12.57 -5.38 -2.90
C PRO A 182 12.66 -6.92 -2.98
N SER A 183 12.31 -7.62 -1.90
CA SER A 183 12.34 -9.07 -1.78
C SER A 183 10.92 -9.63 -1.63
N THR A 184 10.70 -10.54 -0.69
CA THR A 184 9.36 -11.00 -0.30
C THR A 184 8.62 -9.87 0.41
N PHE A 185 7.29 -9.80 0.26
CA PHE A 185 6.47 -8.82 0.96
C PHE A 185 6.46 -9.09 2.48
N ASN A 186 7.44 -8.51 3.17
CA ASN A 186 7.61 -8.57 4.62
C ASN A 186 8.05 -7.19 5.14
N PRO A 187 7.15 -6.19 5.13
CA PRO A 187 7.47 -4.83 5.56
C PRO A 187 8.00 -4.80 6.99
N ARG A 188 8.92 -3.87 7.26
CA ARG A 188 9.39 -3.55 8.60
C ARG A 188 8.63 -2.35 9.14
N PHE A 189 8.12 -2.47 10.35
CA PHE A 189 7.38 -1.44 11.05
C PHE A 189 8.24 -0.82 12.15
N HIS A 190 8.05 0.47 12.37
CA HIS A 190 8.37 1.19 13.60
C HIS A 190 7.25 2.19 13.82
N ILE A 191 6.28 1.82 14.66
CA ILE A 191 5.05 2.59 14.90
C ILE A 191 4.92 2.82 16.39
N ARG A 192 4.65 4.06 16.76
CA ARG A 192 4.32 4.49 18.13
C ARG A 192 2.99 5.21 18.09
N ALA A 193 2.05 4.77 18.91
CA ALA A 193 0.72 5.35 18.95
C ALA A 193 0.16 5.33 20.37
N THR A 194 -0.62 6.34 20.69
CA THR A 194 -1.14 6.54 22.05
C THR A 194 -2.66 6.47 22.06
N THR A 195 -3.20 5.82 23.09
CA THR A 195 -4.64 5.80 23.37
C THR A 195 -4.90 6.17 24.83
N GLN A 196 -6.09 6.67 25.12
CA GLN A 196 -6.53 6.95 26.48
C GLN A 196 -7.50 5.85 26.93
N ILE A 197 -7.12 5.09 27.96
CA ILE A 197 -7.94 3.99 28.48
C ILE A 197 -8.87 4.44 29.63
N GLU A 198 -8.46 5.46 30.38
CA GLU A 198 -9.22 6.12 31.44
C GLU A 198 -8.90 7.63 31.45
N PRO A 199 -9.72 8.48 32.08
CA PRO A 199 -9.38 9.90 32.20
C PRO A 199 -7.98 10.10 32.78
N GLU A 200 -7.12 10.81 32.05
CA GLU A 200 -5.72 11.10 32.41
C GLU A 200 -4.79 9.87 32.44
N VAL A 201 -5.21 8.75 31.84
CA VAL A 201 -4.42 7.51 31.73
C VAL A 201 -4.19 7.21 30.25
N ASP A 202 -3.05 7.69 29.76
CA ASP A 202 -2.60 7.46 28.39
C ASP A 202 -1.66 6.25 28.35
N VAL A 203 -1.82 5.43 27.32
CA VAL A 203 -0.98 4.25 27.07
C VAL A 203 -0.42 4.34 25.67
N THR A 204 0.91 4.29 25.58
CA THR A 204 1.63 4.27 24.31
C THR A 204 1.97 2.84 23.92
N MET A 205 1.51 2.42 22.76
CA MET A 205 1.86 1.15 22.14
C MET A 205 2.96 1.36 21.11
N VAL A 206 3.94 0.46 21.11
CA VAL A 206 5.02 0.44 20.14
C VAL A 206 5.01 -0.89 19.39
N LEU A 207 4.93 -0.81 18.06
CA LEU A 207 5.04 -1.94 17.14
C LEU A 207 6.33 -1.81 16.33
N THR A 208 7.21 -2.79 16.46
CA THR A 208 8.46 -2.90 15.70
C THR A 208 8.58 -4.27 15.04
N GLY A 209 9.64 -4.47 14.25
CA GLY A 209 9.92 -5.76 13.63
C GLY A 209 9.31 -5.86 12.23
N THR A 210 9.12 -7.08 11.77
CA THR A 210 8.63 -7.34 10.40
C THR A 210 7.22 -7.92 10.43
N LEU A 211 6.51 -7.92 9.30
CA LEU A 211 5.18 -8.54 9.21
C LEU A 211 5.19 -10.02 9.67
N GLU A 212 6.25 -10.76 9.36
CA GLU A 212 6.41 -12.17 9.76
C GLU A 212 6.86 -12.36 11.23
N ASP A 213 7.49 -11.35 11.81
CA ASP A 213 7.99 -11.36 13.19
C ASP A 213 7.77 -9.97 13.84
N PRO A 214 6.52 -9.63 14.16
CA PRO A 214 6.20 -8.37 14.80
C PRO A 214 6.49 -8.42 16.30
N GLN A 215 6.98 -7.31 16.83
CA GLN A 215 7.28 -7.13 18.25
C GLN A 215 6.43 -5.96 18.74
N LEU A 216 5.54 -6.24 19.69
CA LEU A 216 4.64 -5.27 20.28
C LEU A 216 4.96 -5.14 21.77
N PHE A 217 5.02 -3.92 22.29
CA PHE A 217 5.21 -3.62 23.70
C PHE A 217 4.58 -2.27 24.04
N PHE A 218 4.52 -1.94 25.33
CA PHE A 218 3.94 -0.67 25.81
C PHE A 218 5.01 0.18 26.49
N GLU A 219 5.01 1.48 26.17
CA GLU A 219 5.84 2.50 26.81
C GLU A 219 5.04 3.27 27.87
N ASP A 220 5.78 3.99 28.74
CA ASP A 220 5.22 5.00 29.66
C ASP A 220 4.02 4.51 30.50
N LEU A 221 4.11 3.27 31.01
CA LEU A 221 3.05 2.63 31.80
C LEU A 221 2.49 3.61 32.85
N PRO A 222 1.21 4.00 32.75
CA PRO A 222 0.63 5.03 33.60
C PRO A 222 0.43 4.49 35.01
N SER A 223 1.50 4.57 35.81
CA SER A 223 1.55 4.27 37.24
C SER A 223 1.32 2.80 37.65
N VAL A 224 1.44 2.54 38.96
CA VAL A 224 1.50 1.22 39.65
C VAL A 224 0.29 0.30 39.34
N SER A 225 -0.76 0.82 38.72
CA SER A 225 -2.03 0.13 38.49
C SER A 225 -2.03 -0.86 37.33
N TYR A 226 -1.15 -0.68 36.34
CA TYR A 226 -1.13 -1.51 35.13
C TYR A 226 0.26 -2.09 34.87
N THR A 227 0.34 -3.41 34.82
CA THR A 227 1.50 -4.11 34.28
C THR A 227 1.38 -4.25 32.76
N GLU A 228 2.51 -4.47 32.09
CA GLU A 228 2.51 -4.76 30.65
C GLU A 228 1.61 -5.95 30.29
N SER A 229 1.58 -6.98 31.14
CA SER A 229 0.67 -8.12 30.99
C SER A 229 -0.80 -7.73 31.08
N ASP A 230 -1.16 -6.79 31.96
CA ASP A 230 -2.54 -6.31 32.08
C ASP A 230 -2.96 -5.57 30.80
N LEU A 231 -2.07 -4.74 30.25
CA LEU A 231 -2.31 -4.04 28.98
C LEU A 231 -2.41 -5.00 27.80
N PHE A 232 -1.54 -6.01 27.71
CA PHE A 232 -1.69 -7.05 26.70
C PHE A 232 -3.03 -7.78 26.82
N GLN A 233 -3.47 -8.10 28.04
CA GLN A 233 -4.77 -8.75 28.24
C GLN A 233 -5.92 -7.83 27.83
N LEU A 234 -5.89 -6.57 28.27
CA LEU A 234 -6.88 -5.55 27.94
C LEU A 234 -7.01 -5.42 26.42
N PHE A 235 -5.90 -5.16 25.74
CA PHE A 235 -5.90 -4.90 24.31
C PHE A 235 -5.96 -6.16 23.45
N ALA A 236 -5.65 -7.36 23.94
CA ALA A 236 -5.76 -8.58 23.12
C ALA A 236 -7.12 -9.28 23.27
N LEU A 237 -7.75 -9.18 24.45
CA LEU A 237 -9.03 -9.85 24.74
C LEU A 237 -10.24 -8.93 24.61
N GLY A 238 -10.05 -7.60 24.55
CA GLY A 238 -11.14 -6.63 24.43
C GLY A 238 -12.12 -6.70 25.61
N LYS A 239 -11.65 -7.13 26.79
CA LYS A 239 -12.44 -7.30 28.01
C LYS A 239 -11.96 -6.34 29.09
N GLU A 240 -12.92 -5.77 29.84
CA GLU A 240 -12.64 -5.13 31.12
C GLU A 240 -11.91 -6.12 32.04
N LEU A 241 -10.84 -5.65 32.69
CA LEU A 241 -9.88 -6.46 33.46
C LEU A 241 -10.48 -7.22 34.64
N GLU A 242 -11.76 -7.00 34.98
CA GLU A 242 -12.43 -7.71 36.08
C GLU A 242 -12.81 -9.16 35.75
N GLU A 243 -12.72 -9.61 34.49
CA GLU A 243 -13.38 -10.84 34.04
C GLU A 243 -12.49 -11.91 33.38
N VAL A 244 -11.21 -12.00 33.77
CA VAL A 244 -10.27 -13.00 33.22
C VAL A 244 -9.70 -13.93 34.31
N ASP A 245 -9.88 -15.24 34.10
CA ASP A 245 -9.25 -16.28 34.92
C ASP A 245 -7.73 -16.24 34.72
N PRO A 246 -6.92 -16.03 35.77
CA PRO A 246 -5.46 -15.95 35.67
C PRO A 246 -4.81 -17.22 35.10
N ALA A 247 -5.50 -18.38 35.13
CA ALA A 247 -5.04 -19.60 34.49
C ALA A 247 -5.15 -19.59 32.95
N LEU A 248 -6.07 -18.80 32.38
CA LEU A 248 -6.16 -18.59 30.93
C LEU A 248 -5.09 -17.61 30.43
N ALA A 249 -4.73 -16.62 31.25
CA ALA A 249 -3.75 -15.58 30.91
C ALA A 249 -2.31 -16.11 30.85
N ALA A 250 -1.95 -17.07 31.72
CA ALA A 250 -0.58 -17.60 31.82
C ALA A 250 -0.17 -18.56 30.68
N GLY A 251 -1.12 -18.98 29.83
CA GLY A 251 -0.91 -20.00 28.80
C GLY A 251 -0.94 -19.51 27.34
N LEU A 252 -1.18 -18.22 27.11
CA LEU A 252 -1.28 -17.65 25.76
C LEU A 252 0.05 -17.00 25.39
N SER A 253 0.78 -17.55 24.41
CA SER A 253 1.88 -16.80 23.82
C SER A 253 1.31 -15.72 22.89
N LEU A 254 2.01 -14.59 22.75
CA LEU A 254 1.63 -13.48 21.87
C LEU A 254 1.36 -13.94 20.43
N LYS A 255 2.11 -14.95 19.98
CA LYS A 255 1.92 -15.63 18.69
C LYS A 255 0.56 -16.31 18.58
N ASP A 256 0.08 -16.92 19.66
CA ASP A 256 -1.21 -17.63 19.69
C ASP A 256 -2.40 -16.65 19.70
N LEU A 257 -2.23 -15.45 20.25
CA LEU A 257 -3.24 -14.38 20.23
C LEU A 257 -3.36 -13.75 18.83
N ILE A 258 -2.24 -13.49 18.17
CA ILE A 258 -2.20 -12.97 16.79
C ILE A 258 -2.73 -14.02 15.81
N LEU A 259 -2.29 -15.27 15.90
CA LEU A 259 -2.77 -16.36 15.03
C LEU A 259 -4.27 -16.62 15.21
N ARG A 260 -4.79 -16.57 16.45
CA ARG A 260 -6.23 -16.74 16.69
C ARG A 260 -7.07 -15.65 16.05
N ARG A 261 -6.59 -14.41 15.96
CA ARG A 261 -7.33 -13.34 15.28
C ARG A 261 -7.39 -13.62 13.78
N ILE A 262 -6.27 -13.99 13.17
CA ILE A 262 -6.16 -14.34 11.75
C ILE A 262 -7.06 -15.54 11.41
N GLU A 263 -7.12 -16.56 12.27
CA GLU A 263 -7.94 -17.76 12.06
C GLU A 263 -9.44 -17.55 12.30
N LYS A 264 -9.83 -16.54 13.08
CA LYS A 264 -11.25 -16.27 13.38
C LYS A 264 -11.97 -15.50 12.27
N GLU A 265 -11.21 -14.97 11.30
CA GLU A 265 -11.69 -14.24 10.14
C GLU A 265 -11.68 -15.08 8.84
N THR A 266 -11.38 -16.38 8.93
CA THR A 266 -11.61 -17.41 7.88
C THR A 266 -12.79 -18.31 8.23
#